data_AF-A0AA96XHG7-F1
#
_entry.id   AF-A0AA96XHG7-F1
#
_cell.length_a   1.000
_cell.length_b   1.000
_cell.length_c   1.000
_cell.angle_alpha   90.00
_cell.angle_beta   90.00
_cell.angle_gamma   90.00
#
_symmetry.space_group_name_H-M   'P 1'
#
loop_
_entity.id
_entity.type
_entity.pdbx_description
1 polymer ?
#
loop_
_entity_poly.entity_id
_entity_poly.type
_entity_poly.pdbx_seq_one_letter_code
_entity_poly.pdbx_strand_id
1 'polypeptide(L)'
;MPEDETGFQPLALDDFLPLDVKPHNGATDVERCLYRRESYEVIASPGPEGVTFVRVTLRPDVCEKQNIIMDMEATYAIDVEGRRILARQR
;
A
#
# COMPACT_ATOMS: atom_id res chain seq x y z
N MET A 1 16.92 -10.57 12.83
CA MET A 1 16.11 -9.93 11.77
C MET A 1 15.15 -9.00 12.51
N PRO A 2 15.05 -7.70 12.19
CA PRO A 2 14.24 -6.79 12.99
C PRO A 2 12.76 -7.04 12.66
N GLU A 3 12.03 -7.60 13.61
CA GLU A 3 10.60 -7.96 13.47
C GLU A 3 9.67 -6.83 13.94
N ASP A 4 10.20 -5.63 14.21
CA ASP A 4 9.47 -4.50 14.80
C ASP A 4 9.20 -3.34 13.82
N GLU A 5 9.80 -3.33 12.63
CA GLU A 5 9.51 -2.29 11.59
C GLU A 5 8.20 -2.55 10.83
N THR A 6 7.56 -3.69 11.08
CA THR A 6 6.40 -4.21 10.33
C THR A 6 5.04 -3.72 10.88
N GLY A 7 5.02 -2.94 11.97
CA GLY A 7 3.78 -2.59 12.67
C GLY A 7 2.84 -1.64 11.91
N PHE A 8 3.36 -0.83 11.00
CA PHE A 8 2.61 0.25 10.30
C PHE A 8 2.23 -0.09 8.86
N GLN A 9 2.93 -1.06 8.27
CA GLN A 9 2.63 -1.60 6.95
C GLN A 9 1.20 -2.16 6.84
N PRO A 10 0.67 -2.94 7.81
CA PRO A 10 -0.70 -3.43 7.72
C PRO A 10 -1.72 -2.29 7.82
N LEU A 11 -1.46 -1.20 8.57
CA LEU A 11 -2.39 -0.06 8.64
C LEU A 11 -2.54 0.67 7.30
N ALA A 12 -1.41 0.98 6.65
CA ALA A 12 -1.43 1.62 5.33
C ALA A 12 -2.08 0.70 4.27
N LEU A 13 -1.78 -0.59 4.32
CA LEU A 13 -2.28 -1.58 3.37
C LEU A 13 -3.75 -1.92 3.59
N ASP A 14 -4.22 -1.91 4.83
CA ASP A 14 -5.64 -2.09 5.19
C ASP A 14 -6.48 -0.87 4.72
N ASP A 15 -5.97 0.36 4.85
CA ASP A 15 -6.65 1.56 4.29
C ASP A 15 -6.60 1.58 2.75
N PHE A 16 -5.47 1.20 2.16
CA PHE A 16 -5.28 1.21 0.71
C PHE A 16 -6.08 0.11 0.02
N LEU A 17 -6.05 -1.12 0.55
CA LEU A 17 -6.65 -2.32 -0.03
C LEU A 17 -7.23 -3.22 1.09
N PRO A 18 -8.44 -2.91 1.57
CA PRO A 18 -9.12 -3.69 2.60
C PRO A 18 -9.26 -5.17 2.22
N LEU A 19 -9.17 -6.08 3.19
CA LEU A 19 -9.26 -7.54 2.94
C LEU A 19 -10.57 -7.97 2.27
N ASP A 20 -11.66 -7.25 2.54
CA ASP A 20 -12.98 -7.54 1.99
C ASP A 20 -13.25 -6.88 0.63
N VAL A 21 -12.27 -6.16 0.06
CA VAL A 21 -12.47 -5.47 -1.22
C VAL A 21 -12.46 -6.49 -2.36
N LYS A 22 -13.61 -6.61 -3.04
CA LYS A 22 -13.78 -7.54 -4.16
C LYS A 22 -13.55 -6.83 -5.49
N PRO A 23 -12.99 -7.53 -6.48
CA PRO A 23 -13.01 -7.06 -7.86
C PRO A 23 -14.44 -6.74 -8.29
N HIS A 24 -14.60 -5.66 -9.04
CA HIS A 24 -15.88 -5.34 -9.65
C HIS A 24 -16.30 -6.44 -10.64
N ASN A 25 -17.60 -6.57 -10.90
CA ASN A 25 -18.11 -7.56 -11.85
C ASN A 25 -17.55 -7.28 -13.26
N GLY A 26 -16.89 -8.29 -13.84
CA GLY A 26 -16.24 -8.17 -15.15
C GLY A 26 -14.77 -7.76 -15.09
N ALA A 27 -14.17 -7.61 -13.89
CA ALA A 27 -12.75 -7.31 -13.73
C ALA A 27 -11.88 -8.28 -14.55
N THR A 28 -11.02 -7.70 -15.37
CA THR A 28 -10.00 -8.39 -16.15
C THR A 28 -9.02 -9.16 -15.26
N ASP A 29 -8.24 -10.08 -15.83
CA ASP A 29 -7.20 -10.78 -15.06
C ASP A 29 -6.18 -9.83 -14.43
N VAL A 30 -5.87 -8.73 -15.12
CA VAL A 30 -4.99 -7.67 -14.62
C VAL A 30 -5.65 -6.96 -13.45
N GLU A 31 -6.90 -6.54 -13.56
CA GLU A 31 -7.60 -5.88 -12.46
C GLU A 31 -7.70 -6.82 -11.25
N ARG A 32 -8.08 -8.08 -11.45
CA ARG A 32 -8.08 -9.09 -10.38
C ARG A 32 -6.71 -9.28 -9.73
N CYS A 33 -5.63 -9.12 -10.48
CA CYS A 33 -4.28 -9.14 -9.93
C CYS A 33 -4.01 -7.89 -9.06
N LEU A 34 -4.47 -6.71 -9.46
CA LEU A 34 -4.37 -5.48 -8.66
C LEU A 34 -5.15 -5.55 -7.34
N TYR A 35 -6.20 -6.38 -7.26
CA TYR A 35 -6.89 -6.62 -5.99
C TYR A 35 -6.08 -7.45 -4.97
N ARG A 36 -4.84 -7.87 -5.31
CA ARG A 36 -3.96 -8.61 -4.41
C ARG A 36 -2.95 -7.68 -3.76
N ARG A 37 -2.79 -7.83 -2.45
CA ARG A 37 -1.78 -7.10 -1.66
C ARG A 37 -0.35 -7.33 -2.16
N GLU A 38 -0.06 -8.52 -2.67
CA GLU A 38 1.24 -8.91 -3.22
C GLU A 38 1.64 -8.10 -4.46
N SER A 39 0.66 -7.48 -5.14
CA SER A 39 0.89 -6.62 -6.29
C SER A 39 1.43 -5.25 -5.91
N TYR A 40 1.48 -4.93 -4.61
CA TYR A 40 1.99 -3.67 -4.11
C TYR A 40 3.23 -3.89 -3.25
N GLU A 41 4.19 -2.98 -3.40
CA GLU A 41 5.32 -2.83 -2.51
C GLU A 41 4.98 -1.78 -1.47
N VAL A 42 5.33 -2.05 -0.21
CA VAL A 42 5.09 -1.16 0.92
C VAL A 42 6.42 -0.79 1.55
N ILE A 43 6.83 0.46 1.35
CA ILE A 43 8.10 0.98 1.86
C ILE A 43 7.78 1.93 3.01
N ALA A 44 8.25 1.60 4.21
CA ALA A 44 8.21 2.50 5.35
C ALA A 44 9.51 3.32 5.40
N SER A 45 9.40 4.60 5.72
CA SER A 45 10.54 5.51 5.88
C SER A 45 10.30 6.40 7.09
N PRO A 46 11.28 6.54 7.99
CA PRO A 46 11.14 7.40 9.17
C PRO A 46 11.03 8.86 8.74
N GLY A 47 10.09 9.57 9.34
CA GLY A 47 9.86 11.00 9.20
C GLY A 47 10.18 11.78 10.47
N PRO A 48 10.00 13.11 10.46
CA PRO A 48 10.18 13.95 11.63
C PRO A 48 9.08 13.69 12.68
N GLU A 49 9.34 14.08 13.93
CA GLU A 49 8.31 14.17 14.99
C GLU A 49 7.57 12.85 15.29
N GLY A 50 8.25 11.69 15.15
CA GLY A 50 7.63 10.40 15.43
C GLY A 50 6.61 9.96 14.35
N VAL A 51 6.66 10.57 13.17
CA VAL A 51 5.88 10.17 12.01
C VAL A 51 6.67 9.19 11.17
N THR A 52 6.05 8.10 10.73
CA THR A 52 6.56 7.20 9.68
C THR A 52 5.78 7.43 8.40
N PHE A 53 6.49 7.69 7.32
CA PHE A 53 5.90 7.71 5.99
C PHE A 53 5.84 6.30 5.43
N VAL A 54 4.67 5.87 4.98
CA VAL A 54 4.49 4.57 4.33
C VAL A 54 4.05 4.81 2.90
N ARG A 55 4.89 4.43 1.95
CA ARG A 55 4.61 4.52 0.52
C ARG A 55 4.17 3.16 0.02
N VAL A 56 3.02 3.12 -0.65
CA VAL A 56 2.46 1.96 -1.32
C VAL A 56 2.58 2.21 -2.83
N THR A 57 3.28 1.34 -3.53
CA THR A 57 3.49 1.46 -4.99
C THR A 57 3.22 0.16 -5.69
N LEU A 58 2.62 0.23 -6.88
CA LEU A 58 2.39 -0.95 -7.71
C LEU A 58 3.72 -1.58 -8.14
N ARG A 59 3.82 -2.90 -7.97
CA ARG A 59 4.93 -3.70 -8.49
C ARG A 59 4.69 -4.02 -9.97
N PRO A 60 5.52 -3.52 -10.90
CA PRO A 60 5.30 -3.71 -12.33
C PRO A 60 5.56 -5.17 -12.78
N ASP A 61 6.22 -5.97 -11.95
CA ASP A 61 6.63 -7.34 -12.23
C ASP A 61 5.62 -8.41 -11.74
N VAL A 62 4.64 -8.04 -10.90
CA VAL A 62 3.71 -9.00 -10.29
C VAL A 62 2.46 -9.23 -11.15
N CYS A 63 1.89 -8.17 -11.71
CA CYS A 63 0.77 -8.25 -12.63
C CYS A 63 1.27 -8.10 -14.06
N GLU A 64 1.23 -9.19 -14.83
CA GLU A 64 1.84 -9.30 -16.15
C GLU A 64 1.36 -8.18 -17.12
N LYS A 65 2.34 -7.51 -17.75
CA LYS A 65 2.21 -6.47 -18.79
C LYS A 65 1.36 -5.27 -18.42
N GLN A 66 1.99 -4.32 -17.74
CA GLN A 66 1.47 -2.96 -17.68
C GLN A 66 2.42 -1.98 -18.39
N ASN A 67 2.23 -1.88 -19.70
CA ASN A 67 2.50 -0.62 -20.44
C ASN A 67 1.45 0.46 -20.12
N ILE A 68 0.52 0.15 -19.21
CA ILE A 68 -0.38 1.12 -18.60
C ILE A 68 0.36 1.62 -17.36
N ILE A 69 0.94 2.83 -17.45
CA ILE A 69 1.34 3.56 -16.26
C ILE A 69 0.04 3.88 -15.53
N MET A 70 -0.37 3.00 -14.63
CA MET A 70 -1.39 3.36 -13.66
C MET A 70 -0.63 4.06 -12.53
N ASP A 71 -0.97 5.33 -12.30
CA ASP A 71 -0.49 6.13 -11.16
C ASP A 71 -1.11 5.60 -9.86
N MET A 72 -0.92 4.30 -9.59
CA MET A 72 -1.35 3.61 -8.38
C MET A 72 -0.23 3.69 -7.36
N GLU A 73 -0.07 4.89 -6.82
CA GLU A 73 0.73 5.14 -5.63
C GLU A 73 -0.11 5.78 -4.54
N ALA A 74 0.26 5.52 -3.29
CA ALA A 74 -0.26 6.27 -2.16
C ALA A 74 0.83 6.41 -1.11
N THR A 75 0.94 7.62 -0.56
CA THR A 75 1.84 7.88 0.57
C THR A 75 1.01 8.20 1.79
N TYR A 76 1.29 7.52 2.89
CA TYR A 76 0.65 7.68 4.18
C TYR A 76 1.62 8.31 5.16
N ALA A 77 1.15 9.22 5.98
CA ALA A 77 1.85 9.67 7.17
C ALA A 77 1.21 9.00 8.39
N ILE A 78 1.99 8.24 9.16
CA ILE A 78 1.51 7.47 10.30
C ILE A 78 2.21 7.95 11.57
N ASP A 79 1.42 8.28 12.58
CA ASP A 79 1.89 8.54 13.95
C ASP A 79 2.31 7.22 14.59
N VAL A 80 3.60 7.08 14.93
CA VAL A 80 4.15 5.86 15.52
C VAL A 80 3.68 5.69 16.96
N GLU A 81 3.60 6.78 17.73
CA GLU A 81 3.17 6.74 19.13
C GLU A 81 1.70 6.36 19.26
N GLY A 82 0.85 7.01 18.45
CA GLY A 82 -0.59 6.78 18.43
C GLY A 82 -1.06 5.65 17.51
N ARG A 83 -0.15 5.04 16.72
CA ARG A 83 -0.44 4.02 15.67
C ARG A 83 -1.64 4.37 14.80
N ARG A 84 -1.68 5.59 14.27
CA ARG A 84 -2.82 6.13 13.49
C ARG A 84 -2.35 6.83 12.23
N ILE A 85 -3.19 6.79 11.19
CA ILE A 85 -2.95 7.54 9.96
C ILE A 85 -3.26 9.02 10.21
N LEU A 86 -2.26 9.88 10.00
CA LEU A 86 -2.38 11.33 10.10
C LEU A 86 -2.83 11.95 8.78
N ALA A 87 -2.27 11.46 7.67
CA ALA A 87 -2.55 11.97 6.35
C ALA A 87 -2.33 10.92 5.26
N ARG A 88 -2.96 11.15 4.12
CA ARG A 88 -2.79 10.36 2.91
C ARG A 88 -2.67 11.28 1.69
N GLN A 89 -1.70 10.96 0.84
CA GLN A 89 -1.51 11.54 -0.49
C GLN A 89 -1.67 10.43 -1.55
N ARG A 90 -2.31 10.77 -2.67
CA ARG A 90 -2.44 9.94 -3.87
C ARG A 90 -2.00 10.77 -5.07
#